data_AF-A0A0D5ZJF9-F1
#
_entry.id   AF-A0A0D5ZJF9-F1
#
_cell.length_a   1.000
_cell.length_b   1.000
_cell.length_c   1.000
_cell.angle_alpha   90.00
_cell.angle_beta   90.00
_cell.angle_gamma   90.00
#
_symmetry.space_group_name_H-M   'P 1'
#
loop_
_entity.id
_entity.type
_entity.pdbx_description
1 polymer ?
#
loop_
_entity_poly.entity_id
_entity_poly.type
_entity_poly.pdbx_seq_one_letter_code
_entity_poly.pdbx_strand_id
1 'polypeptide(L)'
;MKTMLEHAIDFIHRENNHEFSFYEIFDYVQEKMQDQWNEKFVSDSNSFESVRELKMGELYRIMTVDRRFARTADGNWISNEAN
;
A
#
# COMPACT_ATOMS: atom_id res chain seq x y z
N MET A 1 -14.33 -3.86 -6.67
CA MET A 1 -12.86 -3.84 -6.80
C MET A 1 -12.32 -3.18 -5.55
N LYS A 2 -11.36 -3.81 -4.85
CA LYS A 2 -10.78 -3.26 -3.63
C LYS A 2 -9.89 -2.05 -3.96
N THR A 3 -9.76 -1.14 -3.01
CA THR A 3 -8.88 0.03 -3.03
C THR A 3 -7.47 -0.33 -2.56
N MET A 4 -6.50 0.57 -2.76
CA MET A 4 -5.13 0.42 -2.22
C MET A 4 -5.14 0.19 -0.71
N LEU A 5 -6.01 0.91 0.00
CA LEU A 5 -6.16 0.80 1.44
C LEU A 5 -6.69 -0.58 1.85
N GLU A 6 -7.74 -1.07 1.18
CA GLU A 6 -8.29 -2.40 1.46
C GLU A 6 -7.28 -3.52 1.18
N HIS A 7 -6.50 -3.42 0.10
CA HIS A 7 -5.41 -4.37 -0.16
C HIS A 7 -4.28 -4.29 0.87
N ALA A 8 -3.89 -3.08 1.29
CA ALA A 8 -2.88 -2.92 2.33
C ALA A 8 -3.36 -3.49 3.68
N ILE A 9 -4.64 -3.32 4.01
CA ILE A 9 -5.26 -3.92 5.20
C ILE A 9 -5.28 -5.44 5.11
N ASP A 10 -5.70 -6.01 3.98
CA ASP A 10 -5.68 -7.46 3.79
C ASP A 10 -4.26 -8.02 4.00
N PHE A 11 -3.25 -7.29 3.50
CA PHE A 11 -1.86 -7.70 3.59
C PHE A 11 -1.33 -7.70 5.03
N ILE A 12 -1.52 -6.62 5.79
CA ILE A 12 -1.00 -6.54 7.16
C ILE A 12 -1.69 -7.52 8.12
N HIS A 13 -2.91 -7.98 7.78
CA HIS A 13 -3.66 -8.95 8.59
C HIS A 13 -3.37 -10.41 8.25
N ARG A 14 -2.52 -10.69 7.24
CA ARG A 14 -2.24 -12.06 6.83
C ARG A 14 -1.48 -12.87 7.89
N GLU A 15 -0.61 -12.21 8.66
CA GLU A 15 0.20 -12.80 9.71
C GLU A 15 0.17 -11.91 10.96
N ASN A 16 -0.55 -12.38 11.98
CA ASN A 16 -0.59 -11.69 13.27
C ASN A 16 0.81 -11.60 13.88
N ASN A 17 1.14 -10.44 14.45
CA ASN A 17 2.45 -10.12 15.06
C ASN A 17 3.65 -10.10 14.11
N HIS A 18 3.43 -10.06 12.78
CA HIS A 18 4.49 -9.82 11.82
C HIS A 18 4.61 -8.32 11.50
N GLU A 19 5.84 -7.81 11.42
CA GLU A 19 6.11 -6.46 10.96
C GLU A 19 6.45 -6.47 9.47
N PHE A 20 5.77 -5.63 8.69
CA PHE A 20 6.04 -5.51 7.25
C PHE A 20 6.69 -4.18 6.95
N SER A 21 7.72 -4.19 6.10
CA SER A 21 8.23 -2.95 5.53
C SER A 21 7.17 -2.30 4.64
N PHE A 22 7.26 -0.99 4.47
CA PHE A 22 6.36 -0.28 3.56
C PHE A 22 6.43 -0.83 2.12
N TYR A 23 7.63 -1.20 1.65
CA TYR A 23 7.83 -1.71 0.30
C TYR A 23 7.16 -3.06 0.09
N GLU A 24 7.18 -3.97 1.07
CA GLU A 24 6.45 -5.24 0.97
C GLU A 24 4.94 -5.03 0.83
N ILE A 25 4.38 -4.08 1.60
CA ILE A 25 2.96 -3.72 1.51
C ILE A 25 2.66 -3.10 0.15
N PHE A 26 3.49 -2.17 -0.31
CA PHE A 26 3.30 -1.49 -1.59
C PHE A 26 3.42 -2.45 -2.78
N ASP A 27 4.40 -3.35 -2.77
CA ASP A 27 4.60 -4.31 -3.85
C ASP A 27 3.40 -5.26 -3.98
N TYR A 28 2.81 -5.69 -2.86
CA TYR A 28 1.55 -6.44 -2.88
C TYR A 28 0.39 -5.62 -3.46
N VAL A 29 0.23 -4.37 -3.03
CA VAL A 29 -0.83 -3.48 -3.56
C VAL A 29 -0.64 -3.24 -5.06
N GLN A 30 0.59 -3.00 -5.50
CA GLN A 30 0.93 -2.84 -6.91
C GLN A 30 0.59 -4.11 -7.70
N GLU A 31 0.96 -5.31 -7.22
CA GLU A 31 0.64 -6.57 -7.88
C GLU A 31 -0.87 -6.70 -8.16
N LYS A 32 -1.73 -6.23 -7.24
CA LYS A 32 -3.20 -6.30 -7.39
C LYS A 32 -3.80 -5.18 -8.23
N MET A 33 -3.11 -4.06 -8.39
CA MET A 33 -3.70 -2.84 -8.97
C MET A 33 -2.96 -2.28 -10.18
N GLN A 34 -1.78 -2.80 -10.53
CA GLN A 34 -0.96 -2.29 -11.63
C GLN A 34 -1.68 -2.29 -12.97
N ASP A 35 -2.45 -3.33 -13.29
CA ASP A 35 -3.21 -3.41 -14.54
C ASP A 35 -4.25 -2.29 -14.61
N GLN A 36 -4.96 -2.06 -13.50
CA GLN A 36 -5.94 -0.99 -13.38
C GLN A 36 -5.28 0.40 -13.48
N TRP A 37 -4.11 0.58 -12.85
CA TRP A 37 -3.39 1.85 -12.91
C TRP A 37 -2.86 2.13 -14.31
N ASN A 38 -2.38 1.09 -14.99
CA ASN A 38 -1.92 1.17 -16.36
C ASN A 38 -3.06 1.59 -17.28
N GLU A 39 -4.21 0.92 -17.20
CA GLU A 39 -5.39 1.27 -18.02
C GLU A 39 -5.90 2.69 -17.78
N LYS A 40 -5.86 3.17 -16.52
CA LYS A 40 -6.49 4.45 -16.14
C LYS A 40 -5.60 5.68 -16.21
N PHE A 41 -4.30 5.50 -15.96
CA PHE A 41 -3.41 6.63 -15.68
C PHE A 41 -2.18 6.69 -16.59
N VAL A 42 -1.82 5.57 -17.25
CA VAL A 42 -0.70 5.57 -18.19
C VAL A 42 -1.17 6.11 -19.54
N SER A 43 -0.35 6.98 -20.12
CA SER A 43 -0.60 7.62 -21.41
C SER A 43 0.73 8.04 -22.03
N ASP A 44 0.70 8.55 -23.27
CA ASP A 44 1.91 9.00 -23.97
C ASP A 44 2.72 10.06 -23.20
N SER A 45 2.07 10.82 -22.31
CA SER A 45 2.70 11.84 -21.47
C SER A 45 2.95 11.41 -20.03
N ASN A 46 2.54 10.20 -19.63
CA ASN A 46 2.64 9.72 -18.25
C ASN A 46 3.02 8.24 -18.19
N SER A 47 4.26 7.96 -17.82
CA SER A 47 4.80 6.60 -17.72
C SER A 47 4.20 5.82 -16.55
N PHE A 48 4.28 4.48 -16.62
CA PHE A 48 3.88 3.63 -15.49
C PHE A 48 4.74 3.92 -14.26
N GLU A 49 6.03 4.20 -14.42
CA GLU A 49 6.94 4.55 -13.33
C GLU A 49 6.48 5.82 -12.60
N SER A 50 6.06 6.85 -13.34
CA SER A 50 5.52 8.09 -12.76
C SER A 50 4.21 7.84 -12.01
N VAL A 51 3.31 7.01 -12.57
CA VAL A 51 2.08 6.59 -11.88
C VAL A 51 2.40 5.80 -10.61
N ARG A 52 3.35 4.87 -10.69
CA ARG A 52 3.81 4.05 -9.56
C ARG A 52 4.34 4.91 -8.42
N GLU A 53 5.21 5.88 -8.72
CA GLU A 53 5.76 6.79 -7.71
C GLU A 53 4.66 7.61 -7.01
N LEU A 54 3.71 8.13 -7.78
CA LEU A 54 2.54 8.83 -7.24
C LEU A 54 1.73 7.92 -6.31
N LYS A 55 1.40 6.70 -6.74
CA LYS A 55 0.61 5.72 -5.96
C LYS A 55 1.33 5.29 -4.70
N MET A 56 2.65 5.16 -4.75
CA MET A 56 3.49 4.88 -3.60
C MET A 56 3.39 5.98 -2.54
N GLY A 57 3.51 7.25 -2.95
CA GLY A 57 3.33 8.39 -2.04
C GLY A 57 1.91 8.48 -1.46
N GLU A 58 0.88 8.23 -2.28
CA GLU A 58 -0.51 8.18 -1.84
C GLU A 58 -0.74 7.10 -0.77
N LEU A 59 -0.26 5.87 -0.99
CA LEU A 59 -0.42 4.78 -0.03
C LEU A 59 0.32 5.09 1.28
N TYR A 60 1.55 5.58 1.21
CA TYR A 60 2.33 5.94 2.40
C TYR A 60 1.58 6.97 3.26
N ARG A 61 1.01 8.00 2.61
CA ARG A 61 0.22 9.03 3.30
C ARG A 61 -1.03 8.44 3.93
N ILE A 62 -1.75 7.57 3.23
CA ILE A 62 -2.95 6.89 3.74
C ILE A 62 -2.61 6.07 4.98
N MET A 63 -1.56 5.24 4.92
CA MET A 63 -1.15 4.39 6.05
C MET A 63 -0.71 5.21 7.27
N THR A 64 -0.09 6.38 7.05
CA THR A 64 0.36 7.25 8.14
C THR A 64 -0.80 7.87 8.93
N VAL A 65 -1.97 8.05 8.31
CA VAL A 65 -3.14 8.66 8.96
C VAL A 65 -4.21 7.65 9.37
N ASP A 66 -4.24 6.46 8.76
CA ASP A 66 -5.24 5.44 9.04
C ASP A 66 -4.88 4.66 10.32
N ARG A 67 -5.75 4.76 11.33
CA ARG A 67 -5.56 4.18 12.66
C ARG A 67 -5.36 2.66 12.71
N ARG A 68 -5.66 1.93 11.62
CA ARG A 68 -5.48 0.47 11.53
C ARG A 68 -4.03 0.08 11.28
N PHE A 69 -3.17 1.04 10.94
CA PHE A 69 -1.74 0.84 10.80
C PHE A 69 -1.02 1.47 11.99
N ALA A 70 -0.10 0.74 12.60
CA ALA A 70 0.85 1.30 13.55
C ALA A 70 2.26 1.18 12.98
N ARG A 71 3.04 2.26 13.07
CA ARG A 71 4.44 2.28 12.65
C ARG A 71 5.32 1.87 13.83
N THR A 72 6.19 0.89 13.62
CA THR A 72 7.11 0.38 14.65
C THR A 72 8.35 1.26 14.75
N ALA A 73 9.16 1.07 15.80
CA ALA A 73 10.38 1.86 16.03
C ALA A 73 11.40 1.69 14.90
N ASP A 74 11.43 0.50 14.27
CA ASP A 74 12.30 0.17 13.14
C ASP A 74 11.77 0.72 11.79
N GLY A 75 10.60 1.37 11.81
CA GLY A 75 10.00 2.01 10.65
C GLY A 75 9.12 1.08 9.80
N ASN A 76 8.89 -0.15 10.26
CA ASN A 76 7.94 -1.10 9.68
C ASN A 76 6.50 -0.79 10.12
N TRP A 77 5.56 -1.60 9.63
CA TRP A 77 4.14 -1.46 9.87
C TRP A 77 3.53 -2.75 10.39
N ILE A 78 2.61 -2.61 11.35
CA ILE A 78 1.79 -3.69 11.90
C ILE A 78 0.31 -3.30 11.86
N SER A 79 -0.57 -4.30 11.98
CA SER A 79 -1.97 -4.03 12.28
C SER A 79 -2.11 -3.47 13.70
N ASN A 80 -2.92 -2.42 13.82
CA ASN A 80 -3.27 -1.75 15.06
C ASN A 80 -4.75 -2.01 15.46
N GLU A 81 -5.38 -3.01 14.87
CA GLU A 81 -6.68 -3.45 15.35
C GLU A 81 -6.50 -4.16 16.71
N ALA A 82 -7.16 -3.63 17.74
CA ALA A 82 -7.27 -4.32 19.01
C ALA A 82 -8.08 -5.61 18.78
N ASN A 83 -7.46 -6.76 19.05
CA ASN A 83 -8.17 -8.03 19.19
C ASN A 83 -9.29 -7.93 20.24
#